data_AF-M1DKX9-F1
#
_entry.id   AF-M1DKX9-F1
#
_cell.length_a   1.000
_cell.length_b   1.000
_cell.length_c   1.000
_cell.angle_alpha   90.00
_cell.angle_beta   90.00
_cell.angle_gamma   90.00
#
_symmetry.space_group_name_H-M   'P 1'
#
loop_
_entity.id
_entity.type
_entity.pdbx_description
1 polymer ?
#
loop_
_entity_poly.entity_id
_entity_poly.type
_entity_poly.pdbx_seq_one_letter_code
_entity_poly.pdbx_strand_id
1 'polypeptide(L)'
;MGTMNINMSYYPPCPNPSITIGARQHCDGSCITLLFQDDTGGLYVRGIKGGNWTHVNPIKGSLAVYIGDLLRIMSNDRYKSIEHCEAVDSSRVRISIPLFVISSLDSVIGPFPQMFIAGEKPVYKHVLHCDY
;
A
#
# COMPACT_ATOMS: atom_id res chain seq x y z
N MET A 1 2.92 16.13 -14.08
CA MET A 1 3.98 15.22 -13.58
C MET A 1 3.49 14.61 -12.29
N GLY A 2 3.77 13.33 -12.00
CA GLY A 2 3.35 12.71 -10.74
C GLY A 2 4.05 13.32 -9.52
N THR A 3 3.54 13.01 -8.33
CA THR A 3 4.10 13.49 -7.05
C THR A 3 4.66 12.32 -6.25
N MET A 4 5.66 12.58 -5.42
CA MET A 4 6.21 11.62 -4.47
C MET A 4 6.05 12.17 -3.06
N ASN A 5 5.49 11.36 -2.15
CA ASN A 5 5.39 11.70 -0.73
C ASN A 5 6.20 10.70 0.09
N ILE A 6 6.98 11.19 1.05
CA ILE A 6 7.72 10.35 1.99
C ILE A 6 7.19 10.64 3.38
N ASN A 7 6.81 9.58 4.09
CA ASN A 7 6.51 9.68 5.53
C ASN A 7 7.61 8.97 6.31
N MET A 8 7.82 9.43 7.55
CA MET A 8 8.65 8.74 8.53
C MET A 8 7.75 8.35 9.69
N SER A 9 7.48 7.07 9.82
CA SER A 9 6.61 6.51 10.86
C SER A 9 7.45 5.99 12.01
N TYR A 10 7.12 6.45 13.22
CA TYR A 10 7.74 6.00 14.46
C TYR A 10 6.68 5.34 15.34
N TYR A 11 6.90 4.07 15.68
CA TYR A 11 6.01 3.29 16.52
C TYR A 11 6.74 2.96 17.83
N PRO A 12 6.38 3.62 18.96
CA PRO A 12 6.99 3.32 20.25
C PRO A 12 6.58 1.92 20.75
N PRO A 13 7.37 1.32 21.68
CA PRO A 13 6.96 0.11 22.36
C PRO A 13 5.60 0.27 23.02
N CYS A 14 4.73 -0.72 22.85
CA CYS A 14 3.37 -0.71 23.36
C CYS A 14 3.20 -1.74 24.48
N PRO A 15 2.83 -1.34 25.72
CA PRO A 15 2.67 -2.28 26.83
C PRO A 15 1.65 -3.40 26.58
N ASN A 16 0.67 -3.16 25.70
CA ASN A 16 -0.33 -4.16 25.33
C ASN A 16 -0.59 -4.13 23.82
N PRO A 17 0.26 -4.79 23.01
CA PRO A 17 0.17 -4.77 21.55
C PRO A 17 -1.07 -5.52 21.03
N SER A 18 -1.73 -6.33 21.87
CA SER A 18 -2.92 -7.11 21.47
C SER A 18 -4.20 -6.28 21.33
N ILE A 19 -4.24 -5.07 21.91
CA ILE A 19 -5.43 -4.20 21.92
C ILE A 19 -5.28 -2.94 21.06
N THR A 20 -4.15 -2.79 20.37
CA THR A 20 -3.89 -1.63 19.51
C THR A 20 -3.10 -2.05 18.27
N ILE A 21 -2.97 -1.12 17.33
CA ILE A 21 -2.26 -1.32 16.08
C ILE A 21 -1.54 -0.03 15.70
N GLY A 22 -0.40 -0.14 15.04
CA GLY A 22 0.37 1.00 14.55
C GLY A 22 -0.32 1.69 13.39
N ALA A 23 -0.74 0.90 12.39
CA ALA A 23 -1.59 1.36 11.29
C ALA A 23 -2.74 0.38 11.08
N ARG A 24 -3.96 0.92 10.97
CA ARG A 24 -5.17 0.12 10.76
C ARG A 24 -5.12 -0.60 9.42
N GLN A 25 -6.01 -1.57 9.25
CA GLN A 25 -6.19 -2.27 7.97
C GLN A 25 -6.60 -1.28 6.89
N HIS A 26 -5.83 -1.20 5.80
CA HIS A 26 -6.07 -0.30 4.68
C HIS A 26 -5.42 -0.80 3.39
N CYS A 27 -5.83 -0.21 2.27
CA CYS A 27 -5.12 -0.24 1.00
C CYS A 27 -4.47 1.13 0.77
N ASP A 28 -3.36 1.17 0.03
CA ASP A 28 -2.72 2.43 -0.31
C ASP A 28 -3.46 3.16 -1.42
N GLY A 29 -3.75 4.45 -1.25
CA GLY A 29 -4.22 5.33 -2.31
C GLY A 29 -3.14 5.75 -3.31
N SER A 30 -2.02 5.02 -3.39
CA SER A 30 -0.88 5.32 -4.26
C SER A 30 -0.95 4.55 -5.58
N CYS A 31 0.00 4.81 -6.49
CA CYS A 31 0.29 3.90 -7.60
C CYS A 31 1.14 2.74 -7.09
N ILE A 32 2.28 3.08 -6.49
CA ILE A 32 3.25 2.15 -5.93
C ILE A 32 3.76 2.74 -4.62
N THR A 33 3.87 1.90 -3.61
CA THR A 33 4.52 2.24 -2.34
C THR A 33 5.82 1.46 -2.22
N LEU A 34 6.92 2.16 -1.93
CA LEU A 34 8.20 1.57 -1.55
C LEU A 34 8.39 1.73 -0.05
N LEU A 35 8.42 0.63 0.68
CA LEU A 35 8.54 0.62 2.13
C LEU A 35 9.94 0.19 2.55
N PHE A 36 10.69 1.11 3.14
CA PHE A 36 11.84 0.77 3.97
C PHE A 36 11.37 0.51 5.40
N GLN A 37 11.83 -0.57 5.99
CA GLN A 37 11.46 -0.99 7.34
C GLN A 37 12.71 -1.42 8.10
N ASP A 38 12.70 -1.21 9.41
CA ASP A 38 13.74 -1.70 10.30
C ASP A 38 13.68 -3.23 10.48
N ASP A 39 14.47 -3.75 11.42
CA ASP A 39 14.53 -5.17 11.76
C ASP A 39 13.52 -5.58 12.85
N THR A 40 12.68 -4.66 13.34
CA THR A 40 11.61 -4.96 14.30
C THR A 40 10.43 -5.66 13.61
N GLY A 41 10.19 -5.37 12.32
CA GLY A 41 9.12 -6.00 11.54
C GLY A 41 7.76 -5.40 11.90
N GLY A 42 6.68 -6.20 11.85
CA GLY A 42 5.34 -5.74 12.24
C GLY A 42 4.39 -5.46 11.07
N LEU A 43 4.86 -5.55 9.83
CA LEU A 43 3.97 -5.47 8.68
C LEU A 43 3.21 -6.79 8.48
N TYR A 44 1.90 -6.69 8.30
CA TYR A 44 1.04 -7.80 7.91
C TYR A 44 0.29 -7.48 6.62
N VAL A 45 0.25 -8.44 5.70
CA VAL A 45 -0.45 -8.33 4.42
C VAL A 45 -1.53 -9.40 4.34
N ARG A 46 -2.71 -9.03 3.83
CA ARG A 46 -3.85 -9.94 3.67
C ARG A 46 -3.73 -10.73 2.37
N GLY A 47 -3.77 -12.06 2.46
CA GLY A 47 -3.72 -12.95 1.32
C GLY A 47 -4.96 -12.83 0.43
N ILE A 48 -4.76 -12.78 -0.89
CA ILE A 48 -5.83 -12.68 -1.91
C ILE A 48 -6.75 -13.91 -1.88
N LYS A 49 -6.18 -15.08 -1.56
CA LYS A 49 -6.93 -16.34 -1.45
C LYS A 49 -7.04 -16.71 0.03
N GLY A 50 -8.27 -16.78 0.54
CA GLY A 50 -8.55 -17.18 1.92
C GLY A 50 -8.50 -16.06 2.96
N GLY A 51 -8.02 -14.86 2.62
CA GLY A 51 -8.10 -13.68 3.50
C GLY A 51 -7.23 -13.73 4.75
N ASN A 52 -6.29 -14.68 4.82
CA ASN A 52 -5.37 -14.85 5.95
C ASN A 52 -4.33 -13.72 6.00
N TRP A 53 -3.93 -13.33 7.20
CA TRP A 53 -2.88 -12.35 7.42
C TRP A 53 -1.51 -13.03 7.44
N THR A 54 -0.57 -12.49 6.66
CA THR A 54 0.81 -12.99 6.58
C THR A 54 1.76 -11.92 7.11
N HIS A 55 2.58 -12.28 8.10
CA HIS A 55 3.66 -11.43 8.57
C HIS A 55 4.74 -11.35 7.50
N VAL A 56 5.14 -10.13 7.13
CA VAL A 56 6.23 -9.89 6.20
C VAL A 56 7.51 -9.70 7.00
N ASN A 57 8.37 -10.72 6.99
CA ASN A 57 9.64 -10.63 7.70
C ASN A 57 10.55 -9.59 7.04
N PRO A 58 11.12 -8.63 7.81
CA PRO A 58 12.04 -7.66 7.26
C PRO A 58 13.33 -8.35 6.82
N ILE A 59 13.79 -8.03 5.60
CA ILE A 59 15.06 -8.51 5.05
C ILE A 59 16.02 -7.32 4.99
N LYS A 60 17.22 -7.47 5.58
CA LYS A 60 18.24 -6.42 5.61
C LYS A 60 18.58 -5.96 4.19
N GLY A 61 18.53 -4.65 3.95
CA GLY A 61 18.83 -4.04 2.64
C GLY A 61 17.75 -4.23 1.58
N SER A 62 16.55 -4.68 1.97
CA SER A 62 15.40 -4.81 1.06
C SER A 62 14.42 -3.64 1.19
N LEU A 63 13.61 -3.49 0.15
CA LEU A 63 12.40 -2.70 0.17
C LEU A 63 11.23 -3.63 -0.07
N ALA A 64 10.15 -3.43 0.67
CA ALA A 64 8.90 -4.08 0.36
C ALA A 64 8.06 -3.17 -0.54
N VAL A 65 7.46 -3.73 -1.58
CA VAL A 65 6.80 -2.97 -2.66
C VAL A 65 5.35 -3.40 -2.75
N TYR A 66 4.43 -2.43 -2.67
CA TYR A 66 2.99 -2.67 -2.82
C TYR A 66 2.43 -1.88 -3.98
N ILE A 67 1.37 -2.45 -4.56
CA ILE A 67 0.51 -1.79 -5.53
C ILE A 67 -0.59 -1.09 -4.75
N GLY A 68 -0.84 0.18 -5.06
CA GLY A 68 -1.98 0.92 -4.52
C GLY A 68 -3.15 0.99 -5.49
N ASP A 69 -4.22 1.62 -5.04
CA ASP A 69 -5.51 1.68 -5.72
C ASP A 69 -5.42 2.39 -7.07
N LEU A 70 -4.58 3.41 -7.21
CA LEU A 70 -4.44 4.14 -8.48
C LEU A 70 -3.94 3.21 -9.59
N LEU A 71 -2.94 2.38 -9.30
CA LEU A 71 -2.40 1.46 -10.29
C LEU A 71 -3.34 0.26 -10.51
N ARG A 72 -4.10 -0.17 -9.50
CA ARG A 72 -5.21 -1.11 -9.68
C ARG A 72 -6.26 -0.57 -10.67
N ILE A 73 -6.68 0.68 -10.52
CA ILE A 73 -7.63 1.35 -11.42
C ILE A 73 -7.07 1.47 -12.83
N MET A 74 -5.86 2.03 -12.96
CA MET A 74 -5.22 2.25 -14.25
C MET A 74 -4.91 0.97 -15.00
N SER A 75 -4.68 -0.13 -14.27
CA SER A 75 -4.46 -1.45 -14.87
C SER A 75 -5.74 -2.20 -15.20
N ASN A 76 -6.92 -1.61 -15.01
CA ASN A 76 -8.21 -2.30 -15.14
C ASN A 76 -8.28 -3.59 -14.31
N ASP A 77 -7.85 -3.52 -13.06
CA ASP A 77 -7.90 -4.63 -12.09
C ASP A 77 -6.91 -5.79 -12.37
N ARG A 78 -5.92 -5.59 -13.26
CA ARG A 78 -4.85 -6.57 -13.53
C ARG A 78 -3.87 -6.68 -12.37
N TYR A 79 -3.53 -5.54 -11.76
CA TYR A 79 -2.78 -5.50 -10.50
C TYR A 79 -3.74 -5.33 -9.32
N LYS A 80 -3.38 -5.92 -8.19
CA LYS A 80 -4.23 -5.91 -6.99
C LYS A 80 -3.62 -5.00 -5.92
N SER A 81 -4.42 -4.05 -5.47
CA SER A 81 -4.18 -3.29 -4.25
C SER A 81 -4.62 -4.14 -3.07
N ILE A 82 -3.70 -4.41 -2.15
CA ILE A 82 -3.86 -5.42 -1.09
C ILE A 82 -3.94 -4.75 0.27
N GLU A 83 -4.91 -5.21 1.07
CA GLU A 83 -5.05 -4.78 2.45
C GLU A 83 -3.82 -5.16 3.26
N HIS A 84 -3.31 -4.20 4.02
CA HIS A 84 -2.19 -4.38 4.91
C HIS A 84 -2.39 -3.57 6.19
N CYS A 85 -1.64 -3.92 7.23
CA CYS A 85 -1.67 -3.24 8.52
C CYS A 85 -0.29 -3.35 9.21
N GLU A 86 -0.07 -2.51 10.21
CA GLU A 86 1.21 -2.42 10.91
C GLU A 86 0.99 -2.68 12.39
N ALA A 87 1.47 -3.81 12.90
CA ALA A 87 1.47 -4.13 14.32
C ALA A 87 2.53 -3.32 15.08
N VAL A 88 2.34 -3.23 16.40
CA VAL A 88 3.31 -2.65 17.33
C VAL A 88 3.97 -3.75 18.15
N ASP A 89 5.22 -3.53 18.55
CA ASP A 89 5.97 -4.43 19.43
C ASP A 89 5.86 -3.98 20.89
N SER A 90 5.97 -4.91 21.84
CA SER A 90 5.88 -4.59 23.27
C SER A 90 7.16 -4.05 23.89
N SER A 91 8.30 -4.27 23.23
CA SER A 91 9.64 -4.07 23.78
C SER A 91 10.54 -3.22 22.90
N ARG A 92 10.30 -3.23 21.59
CA ARG A 92 11.14 -2.58 20.58
C ARG A 92 10.40 -1.42 19.95
N VAL A 93 11.17 -0.38 19.63
CA VAL A 93 10.73 0.66 18.70
C VAL A 93 10.68 0.05 17.30
N ARG A 94 9.67 0.43 16.53
CA ARG A 94 9.63 0.20 15.08
C ARG A 94 9.72 1.53 14.33
N ILE A 95 10.53 1.58 13.29
CA ILE A 95 10.58 2.68 12.32
C ILE A 95 10.27 2.14 10.92
N SER A 96 9.43 2.86 10.19
CA SER A 96 9.22 2.60 8.77
C SER A 96 9.17 3.90 7.97
N ILE A 97 9.64 3.84 6.72
CA ILE A 97 9.73 4.99 5.82
C ILE A 97 9.07 4.60 4.49
N PRO A 98 7.75 4.79 4.36
CA PRO A 98 7.08 4.61 3.07
C PRO A 98 7.30 5.82 2.15
N LEU A 99 7.69 5.53 0.91
CA LEU A 99 7.62 6.43 -0.24
C LEU A 99 6.40 6.06 -1.07
N PHE A 100 5.47 7.00 -1.23
CA PHE A 100 4.29 6.86 -2.06
C PHE A 100 4.53 7.54 -3.41
N VAL A 101 4.46 6.78 -4.49
CA VAL A 101 4.42 7.31 -5.86
C VAL A 101 2.96 7.50 -6.25
N ILE A 102 2.54 8.75 -6.46
CA ILE A 102 1.15 9.11 -6.72
C ILE A 102 1.01 9.86 -8.05
N SER A 103 -0.16 9.78 -8.67
CA SER A 103 -0.49 10.66 -9.79
C SER A 103 -0.69 12.10 -9.29
N SER A 104 -0.64 13.09 -10.19
CA SER A 104 -0.95 14.47 -9.78
C SER A 104 -2.43 14.58 -9.41
N LEU A 105 -2.78 15.44 -8.45
CA LEU A 105 -4.16 15.57 -7.98
C LEU A 105 -5.11 16.10 -9.08
N ASP A 106 -4.58 16.84 -10.06
CA ASP A 106 -5.30 17.33 -11.25
C ASP A 106 -5.30 16.32 -12.42
N SER A 107 -4.73 15.13 -12.25
CA SER A 107 -4.73 14.11 -13.30
C SER A 107 -6.04 13.32 -13.31
N VAL A 108 -6.52 13.00 -14.51
CA VAL A 108 -7.63 12.04 -14.68
C VAL A 108 -7.06 10.64 -14.60
N ILE A 109 -7.49 9.87 -13.60
CA ILE A 109 -7.16 8.46 -13.43
C ILE A 109 -8.26 7.58 -14.04
N GLY A 110 -7.87 6.46 -14.62
CA GLY A 110 -8.78 5.51 -15.23
C GLY A 110 -8.01 4.42 -15.99
N PRO A 111 -8.69 3.34 -16.41
CA PRO A 111 -8.05 2.24 -17.14
C PRO A 111 -7.29 2.71 -18.39
N PHE A 112 -6.01 2.36 -18.49
CA PHE A 112 -5.23 2.66 -19.69
C PHE A 112 -5.77 1.88 -20.89
N PRO A 113 -5.90 2.52 -22.09
CA PRO A 113 -6.39 1.84 -23.29
C PRO A 113 -5.62 0.56 -23.66
N GLN A 114 -4.33 0.51 -23.33
CA GLN A 114 -3.44 -0.63 -23.61
C GLN A 114 -3.72 -1.86 -22.74
N MET A 115 -4.51 -1.71 -21.67
CA MET A 115 -4.80 -2.80 -20.72
C MET A 115 -6.00 -3.65 -21.16
N PHE A 116 -6.72 -3.23 -22.20
CA PHE A 116 -7.86 -3.97 -22.75
C PHE A 116 -7.38 -5.05 -23.72
N ILE A 117 -7.80 -6.28 -23.47
CA ILE A 117 -7.80 -7.34 -24.49
C ILE A 117 -9.08 -7.16 -25.32
N ALA A 118 -9.04 -7.48 -26.62
CA ALA A 118 -10.14 -7.23 -27.56
C ALA A 118 -11.51 -7.65 -26.99
N GLY A 119 -12.41 -6.67 -26.83
CA GLY A 119 -13.76 -6.87 -26.33
C GLY A 119 -13.94 -6.67 -24.82
N GLU A 120 -12.87 -6.46 -24.05
CA GLU A 120 -12.98 -6.15 -22.62
C GLU A 120 -13.56 -4.75 -22.38
N LYS A 121 -14.37 -4.66 -21.32
CA LYS A 121 -14.97 -3.40 -20.87
C LYS A 121 -14.19 -2.82 -19.68
N PRO A 122 -14.18 -1.48 -19.52
CA PRO A 122 -13.63 -0.85 -18.33
C PRO A 122 -14.43 -1.24 -17.09
N VAL A 123 -13.72 -1.68 -16.04
CA VAL A 123 -14.29 -1.91 -14.70
C VAL A 123 -14.45 -0.58 -13.96
N TYR A 124 -13.55 0.38 -14.24
CA TYR A 124 -13.50 1.67 -13.57
C TYR A 124 -13.85 2.82 -14.52
N LYS A 125 -14.44 3.88 -13.98
CA LYS A 125 -14.67 5.15 -14.69
C LYS A 125 -13.39 5.98 -14.68
N HIS A 126 -13.30 6.92 -15.61
CA HIS A 126 -12.31 7.98 -15.55
C HIS A 126 -12.79 9.05 -14.56
N VAL A 127 -11.95 9.40 -13.59
CA VAL A 127 -12.25 10.40 -12.55
C VAL A 127 -11.02 11.28 -12.31
N LEU A 128 -11.23 12.51 -11.84
CA LEU A 128 -10.12 13.35 -11.38
C LEU A 128 -9.53 12.75 -10.11
N HIS A 129 -8.20 12.70 -9.99
CA HIS A 129 -7.54 12.05 -8.85
C HIS A 129 -7.91 12.72 -7.52
N CYS A 130 -8.05 14.05 -7.44
CA CYS A 130 -8.48 14.69 -6.21
C CYS A 130 -9.93 14.37 -5.79
N ASP A 131 -10.74 13.85 -6.71
CA ASP A 131 -12.13 13.48 -6.47
C ASP A 131 -12.29 11.98 -6.17
N TYR A 132 -11.20 11.22 -6.28
CA TYR A 132 -11.11 9.81 -5.90
C TYR A 132 -10.91 9.68 -4.38
#